data_AF-A0A482VKU2-F1
#
_entry.id   AF-A0A482VKU2-F1
#
_cell.length_a   1.000
_cell.length_b   1.000
_cell.length_c   1.000
_cell.angle_alpha   90.00
_cell.angle_beta   90.00
_cell.angle_gamma   90.00
#
_symmetry.space_group_name_H-M   'P 1'
#
loop_
_entity.id
_entity.type
_entity.pdbx_description
1 polymer ?
#
loop_
_entity_poly.entity_id
_entity_poly.type
_entity_poly.pdbx_seq_one_letter_code
_entity_poly.pdbx_strand_id
1 'polypeptide(L)'
;TEVRCQEKTRGGLRYEVILSEPEVKANPPKKAASPKNNMSVQDIEEKLKAAEERRQQLESNKIAALAAKMQKIEEASRKKDEQTSQFISATRDALEQKMENHTEKREAYITDLKTKLKDHIENVEKTRLSIEQQTDEVRSAIEEKLKTASVQRDENIKKMLERLKEHEEQVQKVRTSNTLKFQQLEAAVQEKLEQAQTRRSQIEQEQKEKLRNYNSRPLEIKQSAVSTQEVRKTEVSTQLETKLTIAEQKREQEIQRKLEAAKKHNEHLMEVKQTIESTEENRKTEKVTKIESKLSTAEQNREKEMQRKLETIKKNVRIS
;
A
#
# COMPACT_ATOMS: atom_id res chain seq x y z
N THR A 1 -118.23 170.51 20.36
CA THR A 1 -117.64 169.82 19.20
C THR A 1 -116.63 170.71 18.50
N GLU A 2 -115.35 170.34 18.53
CA GLU A 2 -114.27 170.90 17.72
C GLU A 2 -113.93 169.91 16.61
N VAL A 3 -113.78 170.37 15.37
CA VAL A 3 -113.27 169.55 14.26
C VAL A 3 -111.92 170.10 13.82
N ARG A 4 -110.87 169.30 14.00
CA ARG A 4 -109.52 169.60 13.54
C ARG A 4 -109.26 168.96 12.20
N CYS A 5 -109.38 169.72 11.12
CA CYS A 5 -109.01 169.27 9.79
C CYS A 5 -107.48 169.37 9.58
N GLN A 6 -106.85 168.27 9.16
CA GLN A 6 -105.48 168.26 8.67
C GLN A 6 -105.48 167.71 7.24
N GLU A 7 -105.39 168.61 6.25
CA GLU A 7 -105.16 168.20 4.87
C GLU A 7 -103.71 167.76 4.71
N LYS A 8 -103.48 166.46 4.45
CA LYS A 8 -102.12 165.91 4.37
C LYS A 8 -101.74 165.27 3.03
N THR A 9 -102.65 165.17 2.05
CA THR A 9 -102.31 164.75 0.69
C THR A 9 -103.41 165.11 -0.32
N ARG A 10 -103.01 165.35 -1.58
CA ARG A 10 -103.85 165.80 -2.73
C ARG A 10 -105.10 164.95 -3.03
N GLY A 11 -105.22 163.76 -2.43
CA GLY A 11 -106.33 162.81 -2.68
C GLY A 11 -107.32 162.64 -1.53
N GLY A 12 -107.22 163.40 -0.43
CA GLY A 12 -108.22 163.31 0.65
C GLY A 12 -107.87 164.08 1.92
N LEU A 13 -108.90 164.64 2.56
CA LEU A 13 -108.82 165.29 3.87
C LEU A 13 -109.05 164.27 4.98
N ARG A 14 -108.22 164.30 6.03
CA ARG A 14 -108.55 163.68 7.32
C ARG A 14 -108.86 164.77 8.33
N TYR A 15 -109.86 164.55 9.16
CA TYR A 15 -110.17 165.43 10.27
C TYR A 15 -110.41 164.63 11.52
N GLU A 16 -110.00 165.18 12.65
CA GLU A 16 -110.29 164.66 13.98
C GLU A 16 -111.52 165.40 14.51
N VAL A 17 -112.60 164.68 14.82
CA VAL A 17 -113.79 165.25 15.46
C VAL A 17 -113.73 164.99 16.95
N ILE A 18 -113.64 166.06 17.73
CA ILE A 18 -113.69 166.02 19.19
C ILE A 18 -115.06 166.53 19.60
N LEU A 19 -115.98 165.62 19.94
CA LEU A 19 -117.35 165.97 20.34
C LEU A 19 -117.37 166.75 21.67
N SER A 20 -116.51 166.35 22.61
CA SER A 20 -116.22 166.99 23.90
C SER A 20 -114.77 166.70 24.30
N GLU A 21 -114.11 167.64 24.99
CA GLU A 21 -112.80 167.34 25.60
C GLU A 21 -112.97 166.25 26.67
N PRO A 22 -112.02 165.31 26.80
CA PRO A 22 -112.10 164.29 27.83
C PRO A 22 -112.10 164.96 29.21
N GLU A 23 -113.14 164.72 30.02
CA GLU A 23 -113.32 165.28 31.38
C GLU A 23 -112.18 164.92 32.35
N VAL A 24 -111.33 163.96 31.99
CA VAL A 24 -110.19 163.51 32.77
C VAL A 24 -108.92 163.66 31.93
N LYS A 25 -108.09 164.67 32.25
CA LYS A 25 -106.71 164.79 31.75
C LYS A 25 -105.77 163.76 32.41
N ALA A 26 -106.16 162.48 32.44
CA ALA A 26 -105.33 161.40 32.99
C ALA A 26 -104.88 160.47 31.87
N ASN A 27 -103.57 160.21 31.83
CA ASN A 27 -102.99 159.18 30.97
C ASN A 27 -103.58 157.80 31.34
N PRO A 28 -103.85 156.92 30.37
CA PRO A 28 -104.36 155.58 30.64
C PRO A 28 -103.40 154.78 31.55
N PRO A 29 -103.92 153.89 32.42
CA PRO A 29 -103.09 153.13 33.35
C PRO A 29 -102.03 152.31 32.61
N LYS A 30 -100.76 152.41 33.04
CA LYS A 30 -99.68 151.58 32.49
C LYS A 30 -99.99 150.11 32.79
N LYS A 31 -100.27 149.31 31.75
CA LYS A 31 -100.31 147.85 31.84
C LYS A 31 -98.95 147.35 32.33
N ALA A 32 -98.95 146.32 33.19
CA ALA A 32 -97.72 145.65 33.59
C ALA A 32 -96.92 145.26 32.34
N ALA A 33 -95.61 145.53 32.36
CA ALA A 33 -94.75 145.26 31.21
C ALA A 33 -94.78 143.75 30.93
N SER A 34 -95.34 143.36 29.78
CA SER A 34 -95.14 142.01 29.26
C SER A 34 -93.65 141.73 29.16
N PRO A 35 -93.17 140.51 29.46
CA PRO A 35 -91.77 140.15 29.26
C PRO A 35 -91.32 140.58 27.86
N LYS A 36 -90.26 141.40 27.78
CA LYS A 36 -89.72 141.87 26.51
C LYS A 36 -89.13 140.65 25.78
N ASN A 37 -89.82 140.17 24.75
CA ASN A 37 -89.31 139.14 23.85
C ASN A 37 -88.21 139.75 22.96
N ASN A 38 -87.01 139.87 23.51
CA ASN A 38 -85.82 140.22 22.76
C ASN A 38 -85.15 138.92 22.30
N MET A 39 -85.76 138.20 21.36
CA MET A 39 -85.10 137.04 20.76
C MET A 39 -84.03 137.50 19.78
N SER A 40 -82.78 137.13 20.03
CA SER A 40 -81.67 137.32 19.08
C SER A 40 -81.78 136.34 17.91
N VAL A 41 -81.16 136.65 16.78
CA VAL A 41 -81.04 135.73 15.63
C VAL A 41 -80.38 134.41 16.06
N GLN A 42 -79.39 134.48 16.96
CA GLN A 42 -78.73 133.30 17.53
C GLN A 42 -79.69 132.42 18.35
N ASP A 43 -80.59 133.01 19.14
CA ASP A 43 -81.58 132.25 19.94
C ASP A 43 -82.60 131.53 19.05
N ILE A 44 -82.89 132.09 17.86
CA ILE A 44 -83.76 131.47 16.85
C ILE A 44 -83.05 130.28 16.20
N GLU A 45 -81.81 130.46 15.78
CA GLU A 45 -80.98 129.39 15.18
C GLU A 45 -80.78 128.22 16.14
N GLU A 46 -80.47 128.50 17.41
CA GLU A 46 -80.29 127.47 18.44
C GLU A 46 -81.58 126.66 18.66
N LYS A 47 -82.75 127.31 18.69
CA LYS A 47 -84.04 126.61 18.78
C LYS A 47 -84.33 125.74 17.57
N LEU A 48 -83.99 126.19 16.37
CA LEU A 48 -84.14 125.40 15.14
C LEU A 48 -83.17 124.20 15.13
N LYS A 49 -81.92 124.40 15.54
CA LYS A 49 -80.91 123.34 15.67
C LYS A 49 -81.33 122.30 16.71
N ALA A 50 -81.82 122.72 17.88
CA ALA A 50 -82.32 121.80 18.91
C ALA A 50 -83.56 121.01 18.43
N ALA A 51 -84.41 121.61 17.59
CA ALA A 51 -85.53 120.89 16.96
C ALA A 51 -85.05 119.87 15.92
N GLU A 52 -84.03 120.22 15.13
CA GLU A 52 -83.37 119.33 14.16
C GLU A 52 -82.69 118.14 14.85
N GLU A 53 -81.90 118.38 15.89
CA GLU A 53 -81.25 117.34 16.68
C GLU A 53 -82.27 116.40 17.33
N ARG A 54 -83.39 116.95 17.84
CA ARG A 54 -84.48 116.13 18.36
C ARG A 54 -85.10 115.24 17.28
N ARG A 55 -85.29 115.77 16.06
CA ARG A 55 -85.79 114.97 14.92
C ARG A 55 -84.82 113.85 14.57
N GLN A 56 -83.53 114.16 14.44
CA GLN A 56 -82.49 113.18 14.14
C GLN A 56 -82.36 112.12 15.24
N GLN A 57 -82.47 112.51 16.50
CA GLN A 57 -82.44 111.56 17.62
C GLN A 57 -83.64 110.61 17.58
N LEU A 58 -84.85 111.11 17.30
CA LEU A 58 -86.03 110.27 17.17
C LEU A 58 -85.91 109.29 15.99
N GLU A 59 -85.38 109.75 14.86
CA GLU A 59 -85.12 108.90 13.69
C GLU A 59 -84.05 107.85 13.99
N SER A 60 -82.94 108.23 14.59
CA SER A 60 -81.87 107.32 15.03
C SER A 60 -82.40 106.26 16.00
N ASN A 61 -83.18 106.66 17.02
CA ASN A 61 -83.81 105.72 17.94
C ASN A 61 -84.76 104.76 17.22
N LYS A 62 -85.50 105.23 16.22
CA LYS A 62 -86.38 104.38 15.41
C LYS A 62 -85.59 103.37 14.58
N ILE A 63 -84.49 103.80 13.95
CA ILE A 63 -83.59 102.93 13.18
C ILE A 63 -82.95 101.89 14.09
N ALA A 64 -82.42 102.29 15.25
CA ALA A 64 -81.84 101.39 16.23
C ALA A 64 -82.85 100.34 16.73
N ALA A 65 -84.10 100.75 16.98
CA ALA A 65 -85.16 99.83 17.38
C ALA A 65 -85.54 98.83 16.26
N LEU A 66 -85.51 99.26 14.99
CA LEU A 66 -85.73 98.36 13.85
C LEU A 66 -84.56 97.39 13.67
N ALA A 67 -83.31 97.87 13.77
CA ALA A 67 -82.12 97.04 13.69
C ALA A 67 -82.10 95.97 14.79
N ALA A 68 -82.44 96.33 16.04
CA ALA A 68 -82.55 95.38 17.14
C ALA A 68 -83.63 94.30 16.88
N LYS A 69 -84.75 94.65 16.25
CA LYS A 69 -85.79 93.68 15.84
C LYS A 69 -85.29 92.74 14.74
N MET A 70 -84.58 93.27 13.75
CA MET A 70 -83.98 92.45 12.68
C MET A 70 -82.93 91.48 13.24
N GLN A 71 -82.03 91.97 14.11
CA GLN A 71 -81.03 91.13 14.77
C GLN A 71 -81.69 89.99 15.58
N LYS A 72 -82.78 90.27 16.31
CA LYS A 72 -83.51 89.23 17.05
C LYS A 72 -84.11 88.16 16.13
N ILE A 73 -84.59 88.55 14.94
CA ILE A 73 -85.10 87.60 13.93
C ILE A 73 -83.96 86.75 13.36
N GLU A 74 -82.82 87.37 13.04
CA GLU A 74 -81.63 86.67 12.55
C GLU A 74 -81.08 85.69 13.60
N GLU A 75 -80.99 86.10 14.87
CA GLU A 75 -80.57 85.23 15.97
C GLU A 75 -81.53 84.05 16.18
N ALA A 76 -82.85 84.28 16.06
CA ALA A 76 -83.83 83.21 16.13
C ALA A 76 -83.70 82.23 14.97
N SER A 77 -83.48 82.73 13.74
CA SER A 77 -83.21 81.88 12.57
C SER A 77 -81.93 81.06 12.76
N ARG A 78 -80.84 81.71 13.18
CA ARG A 78 -79.56 81.04 13.44
C ARG A 78 -79.68 79.93 14.48
N LYS A 79 -80.39 80.18 15.58
CA LYS A 79 -80.63 79.16 16.63
C LYS A 79 -81.43 77.98 16.11
N LYS A 80 -82.44 78.22 15.27
CA LYS A 80 -83.22 77.15 14.63
C LYS A 80 -82.34 76.30 13.72
N ASP A 81 -81.51 76.93 12.90
CA ASP A 81 -80.60 76.22 11.99
C ASP A 81 -79.56 75.42 12.78
N GLU A 82 -78.99 76.01 13.83
CA GLU A 82 -78.05 75.32 14.72
C GLU A 82 -78.66 74.10 15.41
N GLN A 83 -79.88 74.21 15.95
CA GLN A 83 -80.59 73.07 16.53
C GLN A 83 -80.86 71.97 15.49
N THR A 84 -81.20 72.36 14.26
CA THR A 84 -81.42 71.43 13.16
C THR A 84 -80.13 70.69 12.80
N SER A 85 -79.02 71.42 12.66
CA SER A 85 -77.69 70.83 12.39
C SER A 85 -77.23 69.91 13.52
N GLN A 86 -77.41 70.31 14.78
CA GLN A 86 -77.08 69.48 15.95
C GLN A 86 -77.91 68.20 15.98
N PHE A 87 -79.21 68.28 15.69
CA PHE A 87 -80.09 67.12 15.62
C PHE A 87 -79.66 66.14 14.52
N ILE A 88 -79.34 66.66 13.33
CA ILE A 88 -78.87 65.84 12.20
C ILE A 88 -77.53 65.16 12.55
N SER A 89 -76.56 65.90 13.11
CA SER A 89 -75.27 65.34 13.52
C SER A 89 -75.44 64.27 14.58
N ALA A 90 -76.15 64.57 15.68
CA ALA A 90 -76.33 63.63 16.78
C ALA A 90 -77.04 62.35 16.34
N THR A 91 -78.04 62.46 15.45
CA THR A 91 -78.76 61.29 14.92
C THR A 91 -77.87 60.45 14.01
N ARG A 92 -77.05 61.09 13.17
CA ARG A 92 -76.08 60.41 12.30
C ARG A 92 -75.02 59.70 13.14
N ASP A 93 -74.43 60.39 14.11
CA ASP A 93 -73.36 59.86 14.96
C ASP A 93 -73.90 58.69 15.83
N ALA A 94 -75.14 58.77 16.32
CA ALA A 94 -75.79 57.68 17.04
C ALA A 94 -76.04 56.44 16.15
N LEU A 95 -76.41 56.64 14.88
CA LEU A 95 -76.57 55.54 13.92
C LEU A 95 -75.21 54.90 13.60
N GLU A 96 -74.19 55.72 13.36
CA GLU A 96 -72.82 55.26 13.10
C GLU A 96 -72.28 54.43 14.27
N GLN A 97 -72.41 54.93 15.50
CA GLN A 97 -72.02 54.20 16.71
C GLN A 97 -72.79 52.88 16.86
N LYS A 98 -74.08 52.82 16.49
CA LYS A 98 -74.86 51.58 16.53
C LYS A 98 -74.35 50.55 15.52
N MET A 99 -74.00 51.00 14.31
CA MET A 99 -73.47 50.14 13.25
C MET A 99 -72.06 49.64 13.57
N GLU A 100 -71.21 50.50 14.13
CA GLU A 100 -69.87 50.16 14.60
C GLU A 100 -69.94 49.12 15.72
N ASN A 101 -70.72 49.37 16.77
CA ASN A 101 -70.94 48.41 17.86
C ASN A 101 -71.45 47.04 17.38
N HIS A 102 -72.35 47.03 16.38
CA HIS A 102 -72.83 45.78 15.80
C HIS A 102 -71.72 45.04 15.04
N THR A 103 -70.90 45.78 14.30
CA THR A 103 -69.77 45.24 13.54
C THR A 103 -68.71 44.69 14.48
N GLU A 104 -68.31 45.44 15.50
CA GLU A 104 -67.36 45.00 16.54
C GLU A 104 -67.84 43.72 17.24
N LYS A 105 -69.11 43.65 17.66
CA LYS A 105 -69.66 42.44 18.28
C LYS A 105 -69.61 41.23 17.35
N ARG A 106 -69.93 41.44 16.06
CA ARG A 106 -69.87 40.40 15.04
C ARG A 106 -68.43 39.93 14.81
N GLU A 107 -67.49 40.86 14.72
CA GLU A 107 -66.07 40.56 14.52
C GLU A 107 -65.45 39.88 15.74
N ALA A 108 -65.79 40.30 16.95
CA ALA A 108 -65.38 39.65 18.19
C ALA A 108 -65.87 38.19 18.24
N TYR A 109 -67.14 37.94 17.88
CA TYR A 109 -67.69 36.59 17.80
C TYR A 109 -66.98 35.71 16.75
N ILE A 110 -66.74 36.25 15.56
CA ILE A 110 -66.00 35.54 14.50
C ILE A 110 -64.57 35.25 14.95
N THR A 111 -63.93 36.20 15.63
CA THR A 111 -62.55 36.06 16.13
C THR A 111 -62.46 34.99 17.21
N ASP A 112 -63.39 34.97 18.18
CA ASP A 112 -63.48 33.92 19.19
C ASP A 112 -63.64 32.52 18.57
N LEU A 113 -64.52 32.37 17.57
CA LEU A 113 -64.66 31.11 16.84
C LEU A 113 -63.38 30.70 16.10
N LYS A 114 -62.70 31.64 15.45
CA LYS A 114 -61.42 31.38 14.77
C LYS A 114 -60.34 30.94 15.76
N THR A 115 -60.26 31.59 16.92
CA THR A 115 -59.31 31.22 17.98
C THR A 115 -59.58 29.80 18.49
N LYS A 116 -60.84 29.48 18.83
CA LYS A 116 -61.23 28.13 19.26
C LYS A 116 -60.91 27.06 18.22
N LEU A 117 -61.13 27.35 16.93
CA LEU A 117 -60.80 26.44 15.85
C LEU A 117 -59.28 26.25 15.72
N LYS A 118 -58.51 27.33 15.82
CA LYS A 118 -57.04 27.28 15.80
C LYS A 118 -56.50 26.44 16.96
N ASP A 119 -56.99 26.66 18.18
CA ASP A 119 -56.59 25.89 19.36
C ASP A 119 -56.94 24.41 19.21
N HIS A 120 -58.10 24.09 18.61
CA HIS A 120 -58.47 22.71 18.33
C HIS A 120 -57.51 22.05 17.33
N ILE A 121 -57.16 22.73 16.23
CA ILE A 121 -56.20 22.24 15.24
C ILE A 121 -54.83 22.01 15.88
N GLU A 122 -54.36 22.94 16.71
CA GLU A 122 -53.09 22.81 17.42
C GLU A 122 -53.08 21.62 18.38
N ASN A 123 -54.17 21.39 19.13
CA ASN A 123 -54.30 20.24 20.03
C ASN A 123 -54.34 18.90 19.27
N VAL A 124 -55.02 18.85 18.12
CA VAL A 124 -55.03 17.68 17.25
C VAL A 124 -53.63 17.40 16.74
N GLU A 125 -52.91 18.42 16.26
CA GLU A 125 -51.54 18.26 15.75
C GLU A 125 -50.56 17.83 16.85
N LYS A 126 -50.68 18.40 18.05
CA LYS A 126 -49.90 17.97 19.22
C LYS A 126 -50.15 16.50 19.56
N THR A 127 -51.40 16.06 19.51
CA THR A 127 -51.76 14.65 19.74
C THR A 127 -51.19 13.75 18.65
N ARG A 128 -51.27 14.16 17.38
CA ARG A 128 -50.69 13.44 16.23
C ARG A 128 -49.19 13.26 16.41
N LEU A 129 -48.46 14.34 16.69
CA LEU A 129 -47.01 14.32 16.91
C LEU A 129 -46.63 13.45 18.11
N SER A 130 -47.40 13.49 19.20
CA SER A 130 -47.16 12.65 20.37
C SER A 130 -47.32 11.16 20.06
N ILE A 131 -48.30 10.77 19.24
CA ILE A 131 -48.51 9.37 18.84
C ILE A 131 -47.40 8.92 17.87
N GLU A 132 -46.99 9.79 16.94
CA GLU A 132 -45.89 9.54 16.02
C GLU A 132 -44.58 9.29 16.79
N GLN A 133 -44.26 10.16 17.75
CA GLN A 133 -43.09 10.00 18.62
C GLN A 133 -43.13 8.68 19.40
N GLN A 134 -44.26 8.34 20.03
CA GLN A 134 -44.39 7.07 20.76
C GLN A 134 -44.22 5.85 19.84
N THR A 135 -44.73 5.93 18.61
CA THR A 135 -44.60 4.87 17.62
C THR A 135 -43.14 4.67 17.20
N ASP A 136 -42.42 5.77 16.96
CA ASP A 136 -41.00 5.73 16.61
C ASP A 136 -40.13 5.23 17.78
N GLU A 137 -40.41 5.65 19.01
CA GLU A 137 -39.73 5.15 20.21
C GLU A 137 -39.89 3.63 20.35
N VAL A 138 -41.12 3.12 20.17
CA VAL A 138 -41.38 1.67 20.19
C VAL A 138 -40.65 0.96 19.05
N ARG A 139 -40.67 1.52 17.85
CA ARG A 139 -39.96 0.97 16.69
C ARG A 139 -38.46 0.87 16.92
N SER A 140 -37.83 1.96 17.39
CA SER A 140 -36.39 1.99 17.70
C SER A 140 -36.03 1.00 18.81
N ALA A 141 -36.86 0.89 19.86
CA ALA A 141 -36.63 -0.08 20.93
C ALA A 141 -36.70 -1.54 20.44
N ILE A 142 -37.62 -1.85 19.52
CA ILE A 142 -37.69 -3.18 18.88
C ILE A 142 -36.45 -3.43 18.02
N GLU A 143 -36.04 -2.45 17.22
CA GLU A 143 -34.86 -2.57 16.35
C GLU A 143 -33.58 -2.82 17.16
N GLU A 144 -33.37 -2.08 18.25
CA GLU A 144 -32.22 -2.30 19.15
C GLU A 144 -32.25 -3.68 19.81
N LYS A 145 -33.43 -4.15 20.24
CA LYS A 145 -33.56 -5.51 20.80
C LYS A 145 -33.22 -6.58 19.77
N LEU A 146 -33.70 -6.44 18.53
CA LEU A 146 -33.39 -7.37 17.44
C LEU A 146 -31.90 -7.36 17.10
N LYS A 147 -31.29 -6.17 17.05
CA LYS A 147 -29.85 -6.01 16.80
C LYS A 147 -29.03 -6.67 17.90
N THR A 148 -29.37 -6.42 19.16
CA THR A 148 -28.70 -7.03 20.33
C THR A 148 -28.83 -8.55 20.31
N ALA A 149 -30.04 -9.07 20.05
CA ALA A 149 -30.28 -10.50 19.94
C ALA A 149 -29.49 -11.13 18.78
N SER A 150 -29.35 -10.43 17.65
CA SER A 150 -28.52 -10.88 16.52
C SER A 150 -27.05 -10.95 16.91
N VAL A 151 -26.49 -9.88 17.48
CA VAL A 151 -25.09 -9.84 17.92
C VAL A 151 -24.81 -10.96 18.94
N GLN A 152 -25.70 -11.16 19.90
CA GLN A 152 -25.54 -12.21 20.91
C GLN A 152 -25.60 -13.62 20.30
N ARG A 153 -26.46 -13.84 19.29
CA ARG A 153 -26.50 -15.10 18.54
C ARG A 153 -25.19 -15.33 17.78
N ASP A 154 -24.70 -14.31 17.08
CA ASP A 154 -23.48 -14.38 16.29
C ASP A 154 -22.24 -14.61 17.17
N GLU A 155 -22.17 -13.95 18.33
CA GLU A 155 -21.12 -14.17 19.32
C GLU A 155 -21.13 -15.60 19.88
N ASN A 156 -22.32 -16.15 20.15
CA ASN A 156 -22.45 -17.52 20.64
C ASN A 156 -21.96 -18.53 19.59
N ILE A 157 -22.43 -18.37 18.34
CA ILE A 157 -21.97 -19.20 17.21
C ILE A 157 -20.46 -19.06 17.03
N LYS A 158 -19.93 -17.84 17.06
CA LYS A 158 -18.48 -17.59 16.97
C LYS A 158 -17.70 -18.34 18.05
N LYS A 159 -18.14 -18.27 19.32
CA LYS A 159 -17.51 -19.01 20.43
C LYS A 159 -17.56 -20.52 20.22
N MET A 160 -18.64 -21.06 19.66
CA MET A 160 -18.75 -22.48 19.33
C MET A 160 -17.77 -22.88 18.22
N LEU A 161 -17.68 -22.08 17.14
CA LEU A 161 -16.75 -22.30 16.04
C LEU A 161 -15.28 -22.20 16.49
N GLU A 162 -14.95 -21.25 17.36
CA GLU A 162 -13.60 -21.09 17.92
C GLU A 162 -13.18 -22.35 18.69
N ARG A 163 -14.06 -22.88 19.56
CA ARG A 163 -13.80 -24.13 20.30
C ARG A 163 -13.61 -25.33 19.38
N LEU A 164 -14.40 -25.44 18.32
CA LEU A 164 -14.24 -26.52 17.33
C LEU A 164 -12.91 -26.41 16.59
N LYS A 165 -12.51 -25.19 16.22
CA LYS A 165 -11.23 -24.91 15.58
C LYS A 165 -10.04 -25.22 16.49
N GLU A 166 -10.09 -24.82 17.76
CA GLU A 166 -9.08 -25.16 18.77
C GLU A 166 -8.93 -26.68 18.93
N HIS A 167 -10.07 -27.41 18.97
CA HIS A 167 -10.06 -28.87 19.04
C HIS A 167 -9.43 -29.49 17.78
N GLU A 168 -9.78 -29.00 16.58
CA GLU A 168 -9.19 -29.47 15.33
C GLU A 168 -7.68 -29.21 15.28
N GLU A 169 -7.22 -28.05 15.75
CA GLU A 169 -5.79 -27.73 15.85
C GLU A 169 -5.07 -28.67 16.82
N GLN A 170 -5.68 -28.97 17.98
CA GLN A 170 -5.13 -29.92 18.94
C GLN A 170 -5.04 -31.33 18.35
N VAL A 171 -6.07 -31.78 17.62
CA VAL A 171 -6.05 -33.06 16.90
C VAL A 171 -4.93 -33.08 15.87
N GLN A 172 -4.74 -32.01 15.10
CA GLN A 172 -3.62 -31.91 14.17
C GLN A 172 -2.26 -31.99 14.88
N LYS A 173 -2.06 -31.25 15.98
CA LYS A 173 -0.83 -31.30 16.77
C LYS A 173 -0.51 -32.71 17.27
N VAL A 174 -1.52 -33.44 17.75
CA VAL A 174 -1.34 -34.83 18.18
C VAL A 174 -0.99 -35.73 16.99
N ARG A 175 -1.68 -35.58 15.86
CA ARG A 175 -1.39 -36.35 14.63
C ARG A 175 0.04 -36.10 14.15
N THR A 176 0.47 -34.85 14.03
CA THR A 176 1.83 -34.50 13.57
C THR A 176 2.90 -35.00 14.54
N SER A 177 2.67 -34.86 15.85
CA SER A 177 3.57 -35.40 16.88
C SER A 177 3.70 -36.94 16.80
N ASN A 178 2.58 -37.65 16.62
CA ASN A 178 2.59 -39.09 16.45
C ASN A 178 3.30 -39.50 15.15
N THR A 179 3.03 -38.82 14.02
CA THR A 179 3.73 -39.07 12.75
C THR A 179 5.24 -38.91 12.90
N LEU A 180 5.71 -37.85 13.57
CA LEU A 180 7.14 -37.63 13.85
C LEU A 180 7.74 -38.77 14.70
N LYS A 181 7.04 -39.21 15.75
CA LYS A 181 7.48 -40.36 16.56
C LYS A 181 7.57 -41.64 15.73
N PHE A 182 6.58 -41.89 14.85
CA PHE A 182 6.62 -43.05 13.95
C PHE A 182 7.80 -42.98 12.99
N GLN A 183 8.07 -41.83 12.38
CA GLN A 183 9.23 -41.63 11.51
C GLN A 183 10.57 -41.83 12.25
N GLN A 184 10.67 -41.36 13.50
CA GLN A 184 11.86 -41.58 14.32
C GLN A 184 12.06 -43.06 14.65
N LEU A 185 10.98 -43.78 15.00
CA LEU A 185 11.04 -45.22 15.25
C LEU A 185 11.39 -46.00 13.99
N GLU A 186 10.82 -45.63 12.84
CA GLU A 186 11.13 -46.22 11.54
C GLU A 186 12.61 -46.02 11.17
N ALA A 187 13.12 -44.80 11.31
CA ALA A 187 14.54 -44.50 11.10
C ALA A 187 15.45 -45.29 12.05
N ALA A 188 15.09 -45.40 13.33
CA ALA A 188 15.87 -46.18 14.30
C ALA A 188 15.87 -47.68 13.97
N VAL A 189 14.75 -48.24 13.53
CA VAL A 189 14.67 -49.64 13.06
C VAL A 189 15.54 -49.82 11.81
N GLN A 190 15.47 -48.90 10.86
CA GLN A 190 16.26 -48.94 9.64
C GLN A 190 17.77 -48.88 9.94
N GLU A 191 18.19 -47.97 10.82
CA GLU A 191 19.59 -47.86 11.26
C GLU A 191 20.07 -49.17 11.92
N LYS A 192 19.23 -49.80 12.75
CA LYS A 192 19.56 -51.09 13.36
C LYS A 192 19.72 -52.20 12.34
N LEU A 193 18.88 -52.23 11.30
CA LEU A 193 18.98 -53.19 10.19
C LEU A 193 20.27 -52.96 9.39
N GLU A 194 20.61 -51.71 9.08
CA GLU A 194 21.86 -51.36 8.39
C GLU A 194 23.08 -51.75 9.23
N GLN A 195 23.11 -51.42 10.52
CA GLN A 195 24.19 -51.83 11.43
C GLN A 195 24.34 -53.36 11.47
N ALA A 196 23.23 -54.10 11.53
CA ALA A 196 23.24 -55.56 11.50
C ALA A 196 23.79 -56.10 10.16
N GLN A 197 23.40 -55.49 9.03
CA GLN A 197 23.89 -55.85 7.70
C GLN A 197 25.39 -55.55 7.55
N THR A 198 25.87 -54.38 8.01
CA THR A 198 27.28 -54.02 8.00
C THR A 198 28.10 -54.99 8.85
N ARG A 199 27.65 -55.30 10.08
CA ARG A 199 28.32 -56.29 10.94
C ARG A 199 28.39 -57.67 10.28
N ARG A 200 27.29 -58.11 9.65
CA ARG A 200 27.27 -59.37 8.90
C ARG A 200 28.29 -59.37 7.76
N SER A 201 28.35 -58.28 6.99
CA SER A 201 29.31 -58.10 5.90
C SER A 201 30.76 -58.08 6.40
N GLN A 202 31.03 -57.37 7.49
CA GLN A 202 32.35 -57.33 8.13
C GLN A 202 32.81 -58.71 8.59
N ILE A 203 31.94 -59.46 9.28
CA ILE A 203 32.24 -60.84 9.70
C ILE A 203 32.51 -61.71 8.47
N GLU A 204 31.70 -61.60 7.41
CA GLU A 204 31.92 -62.35 6.18
C GLU A 204 33.25 -61.99 5.50
N GLN A 205 33.61 -60.70 5.47
CA GLN A 205 34.86 -60.21 4.91
C GLN A 205 36.07 -60.66 5.72
N GLU A 206 36.00 -60.58 7.05
CA GLU A 206 37.03 -61.10 7.96
C GLU A 206 37.22 -62.61 7.77
N GLN A 207 36.14 -63.38 7.63
CA GLN A 207 36.21 -64.81 7.35
C GLN A 207 36.86 -65.09 5.99
N LYS A 208 36.48 -64.34 4.94
CA LYS A 208 37.11 -64.42 3.61
C LYS A 208 38.61 -64.08 3.67
N GLU A 209 38.99 -63.06 4.44
CA GLU A 209 40.39 -62.65 4.59
C GLU A 209 41.20 -63.67 5.39
N LYS A 210 40.65 -64.25 6.46
CA LYS A 210 41.26 -65.39 7.17
C LYS A 210 41.50 -66.58 6.25
N LEU A 211 40.52 -66.93 5.41
CA LEU A 211 40.66 -67.99 4.40
C LEU A 211 41.72 -67.65 3.35
N ARG A 212 41.75 -66.40 2.86
CA ARG A 212 42.77 -65.91 1.92
C ARG A 212 44.17 -66.03 2.52
N ASN A 213 44.36 -65.58 3.76
CA ASN A 213 45.64 -65.64 4.48
C ASN A 213 46.06 -67.08 4.78
N TYR A 214 45.11 -67.96 5.15
CA TYR A 214 45.38 -69.39 5.32
C TYR A 214 45.82 -70.05 4.01
N ASN A 215 45.26 -69.64 2.87
CA ASN A 215 45.64 -70.16 1.55
C ASN A 215 46.92 -69.52 0.99
N SER A 216 47.21 -68.25 1.29
CA SER A 216 48.43 -67.57 0.85
C SER A 216 49.66 -68.02 1.63
N ARG A 217 49.52 -68.35 2.93
CA ARG A 217 50.66 -68.75 3.76
C ARG A 217 51.40 -70.00 3.27
N PRO A 218 50.74 -71.09 2.85
CA PRO A 218 51.39 -72.23 2.21
C PRO A 218 52.05 -71.86 0.87
N LEU A 219 51.46 -70.93 0.11
CA LEU A 219 52.04 -70.44 -1.15
C LEU A 219 53.30 -69.61 -0.90
N GLU A 220 53.27 -68.67 0.04
CA GLU A 220 54.43 -67.87 0.46
C GLU A 220 55.55 -68.74 1.03
N ILE A 221 55.22 -69.73 1.87
CA ILE A 221 56.20 -70.71 2.38
C ILE A 221 56.81 -71.50 1.21
N LYS A 222 55.99 -72.03 0.28
CA LYS A 222 56.50 -72.70 -0.91
C LYS A 222 57.37 -71.78 -1.77
N GLN A 223 56.97 -70.53 -1.97
CA GLN A 223 57.70 -69.57 -2.80
C GLN A 223 59.03 -69.13 -2.15
N SER A 224 59.06 -68.98 -0.82
CA SER A 224 60.29 -68.75 -0.05
C SER A 224 61.23 -69.97 -0.08
N ALA A 225 60.68 -71.19 -0.03
CA ALA A 225 61.46 -72.43 -0.11
C ALA A 225 62.03 -72.63 -1.52
N VAL A 226 61.24 -72.37 -2.56
CA VAL A 226 61.67 -72.38 -3.96
C VAL A 226 62.74 -71.30 -4.19
N SER A 227 62.53 -70.08 -3.72
CA SER A 227 63.52 -68.99 -3.83
C SER A 227 64.83 -69.35 -3.11
N THR A 228 64.78 -69.91 -1.90
CA THR A 228 65.98 -70.36 -1.17
C THR A 228 66.68 -71.51 -1.90
N GLN A 229 65.92 -72.41 -2.53
CA GLN A 229 66.45 -73.52 -3.30
C GLN A 229 67.04 -73.08 -4.64
N GLU A 230 66.45 -72.08 -5.31
CA GLU A 230 67.01 -71.47 -6.51
C GLU A 230 68.29 -70.71 -6.21
N VAL A 231 68.36 -69.95 -5.12
CA VAL A 231 69.60 -69.28 -4.66
C VAL A 231 70.71 -70.29 -4.38
N ARG A 232 70.41 -71.43 -3.73
CA ARG A 232 71.43 -72.48 -3.53
C ARG A 232 71.84 -73.16 -4.83
N LYS A 233 70.91 -73.39 -5.77
CA LYS A 233 71.24 -73.97 -7.09
C LYS A 233 72.14 -73.03 -7.90
N THR A 234 71.86 -71.73 -7.89
CA THR A 234 72.71 -70.74 -8.57
C THR A 234 74.08 -70.62 -7.89
N GLU A 235 74.16 -70.63 -6.56
CA GLU A 235 75.43 -70.67 -5.83
C GLU A 235 76.26 -71.93 -6.12
N VAL A 236 75.64 -73.10 -6.17
CA VAL A 236 76.33 -74.35 -6.53
C VAL A 236 76.77 -74.34 -8.00
N SER A 237 75.94 -73.81 -8.90
CA SER A 237 76.25 -73.68 -10.33
C SER A 237 77.45 -72.76 -10.55
N THR A 238 77.48 -71.58 -9.91
CA THR A 238 78.60 -70.64 -10.03
C THR A 238 79.89 -71.21 -9.43
N GLN A 239 79.81 -71.96 -8.32
CA GLN A 239 80.96 -72.66 -7.75
C GLN A 239 81.50 -73.75 -8.68
N LEU A 240 80.62 -74.49 -9.36
CA LEU A 240 81.00 -75.53 -10.33
C LEU A 240 81.65 -74.92 -11.58
N GLU A 241 81.06 -73.84 -12.11
CA GLU A 241 81.58 -73.11 -13.26
C GLU A 241 82.97 -72.53 -12.98
N THR A 242 83.14 -71.89 -11.82
CA THR A 242 84.45 -71.36 -11.39
C THR A 242 85.52 -72.46 -11.30
N LYS A 243 85.16 -73.64 -10.75
CA LYS A 243 86.09 -74.79 -10.69
C LYS A 243 86.43 -75.35 -12.07
N LEU A 244 85.47 -75.42 -12.99
CA LEU A 244 85.69 -75.86 -14.36
C LEU A 244 86.59 -74.89 -15.11
N THR A 245 86.38 -73.57 -15.00
CA THR A 245 87.23 -72.56 -15.62
C THR A 245 88.68 -72.65 -15.12
N ILE A 246 88.88 -72.86 -13.82
CA ILE A 246 90.23 -73.05 -13.24
C ILE A 246 90.88 -74.34 -13.75
N ALA A 247 90.11 -75.43 -13.89
CA ALA A 247 90.60 -76.70 -14.42
C ALA A 247 90.97 -76.60 -15.91
N GLU A 248 90.17 -75.89 -16.72
CA GLU A 248 90.45 -75.63 -18.13
C GLU A 248 91.71 -74.78 -18.31
N GLN A 249 91.87 -73.70 -17.52
CA GLN A 249 93.08 -72.88 -17.57
C GLN A 249 94.35 -73.69 -17.24
N LYS A 250 94.29 -74.59 -16.24
CA LYS A 250 95.41 -75.47 -15.91
C LYS A 250 95.73 -76.47 -17.02
N ARG A 251 94.71 -77.04 -17.65
CA ARG A 251 94.86 -77.99 -18.76
C ARG A 251 95.46 -77.31 -19.99
N GLU A 252 95.03 -76.10 -20.30
CA GLU A 252 95.56 -75.28 -21.41
C GLU A 252 97.05 -74.96 -21.20
N GLN A 253 97.43 -74.55 -19.98
CA GLN A 253 98.83 -74.30 -19.63
C GLN A 253 99.71 -75.56 -19.76
N GLU A 254 99.18 -76.73 -19.42
CA GLU A 254 99.93 -77.99 -19.53
C GLU A 254 100.08 -78.46 -20.98
N ILE A 255 99.05 -78.26 -21.83
CA ILE A 255 99.11 -78.53 -23.26
C ILE A 255 100.14 -77.63 -23.94
N GLN A 256 100.18 -76.35 -23.61
CA GLN A 256 101.17 -75.41 -24.16
C GLN A 256 102.60 -75.83 -23.81
N ARG A 257 102.88 -76.22 -22.55
CA ARG A 257 104.20 -76.72 -22.15
C ARG A 257 104.64 -77.97 -22.92
N LYS A 258 103.71 -78.92 -23.14
CA LYS A 258 104.01 -80.17 -23.87
C LYS A 258 104.26 -79.91 -25.36
N LEU A 259 103.53 -78.97 -25.97
CA LEU A 259 103.74 -78.55 -27.36
C LEU A 259 105.12 -77.90 -27.58
N GLU A 260 105.55 -77.07 -26.63
CA GLU A 260 106.85 -76.40 -26.69
C GLU A 260 108.03 -77.37 -26.54
N ALA A 261 107.88 -78.37 -25.66
CA ALA A 261 108.84 -79.47 -25.51
C ALA A 261 108.92 -80.35 -26.77
N ALA A 262 107.80 -80.65 -27.41
CA ALA A 262 107.75 -81.44 -28.65
C ALA A 262 108.41 -80.73 -29.84
N LYS A 263 108.26 -79.39 -29.96
CA LYS A 263 108.94 -78.60 -30.99
C LYS A 263 110.46 -78.67 -30.87
N LYS A 264 111.00 -78.51 -29.66
CA LYS A 264 112.45 -78.59 -29.41
C LYS A 264 113.03 -79.99 -29.68
N HIS A 265 112.26 -81.05 -29.37
CA HIS A 265 112.71 -82.42 -29.66
C HIS A 265 112.74 -82.73 -31.16
N ASN A 266 111.81 -82.17 -31.94
CA ASN A 266 111.74 -82.40 -33.39
C ASN A 266 112.86 -81.69 -34.17
N GLU A 267 113.29 -80.50 -33.73
CA GLU A 267 114.46 -79.81 -34.32
C GLU A 267 115.76 -80.60 -34.10
N HIS A 268 115.97 -81.13 -32.89
CA HIS A 268 117.14 -81.96 -32.58
C HIS A 268 117.15 -83.30 -33.32
N LEU A 269 115.97 -83.88 -33.61
CA LEU A 269 115.84 -85.12 -34.40
C LEU A 269 116.22 -84.93 -35.87
N MET A 270 115.94 -83.76 -36.46
CA MET A 270 116.29 -83.45 -37.86
C MET A 270 117.81 -83.34 -38.06
N GLU A 271 118.54 -82.73 -37.13
CA GLU A 271 120.02 -82.65 -37.17
C GLU A 271 120.69 -84.03 -37.04
N VAL A 272 120.15 -84.91 -36.19
CA VAL A 272 120.68 -86.26 -35.99
C VAL A 272 120.40 -87.16 -37.20
N LYS A 273 119.26 -87.00 -37.87
CA LYS A 273 118.91 -87.77 -39.07
C LYS A 273 119.85 -87.50 -40.25
N GLN A 274 120.22 -86.23 -40.47
CA GLN A 274 121.14 -85.85 -41.55
C GLN A 274 122.57 -86.37 -41.34
N THR A 275 122.95 -86.63 -40.09
CA THR A 275 124.27 -87.18 -39.75
C THR A 275 124.34 -88.70 -39.94
N ILE A 276 123.22 -89.42 -39.76
CA ILE A 276 123.16 -90.88 -39.88
C ILE A 276 123.10 -91.33 -41.35
N GLU A 277 122.40 -90.58 -42.21
CA GLU A 277 122.19 -90.94 -43.63
C GLU A 277 123.50 -90.99 -44.44
N SER A 278 124.49 -90.14 -44.12
CA SER A 278 125.81 -90.18 -44.78
C SER A 278 126.69 -91.36 -44.36
N THR A 279 126.47 -91.89 -43.14
CA THR A 279 127.26 -93.02 -42.60
C THR A 279 126.74 -94.40 -43.03
N GLU A 280 125.46 -94.53 -43.39
CA GLU A 280 124.88 -95.80 -43.85
C GLU A 280 125.16 -96.11 -45.33
N GLU A 281 125.34 -95.11 -46.20
CA GLU A 281 125.69 -95.34 -47.61
C GLU A 281 127.07 -96.01 -47.77
N ASN A 282 128.06 -95.62 -46.96
CA ASN A 282 129.40 -96.22 -46.97
C ASN A 282 129.43 -97.69 -46.50
N ARG A 283 128.44 -98.12 -45.70
CA ARG A 283 128.36 -99.48 -45.16
C ARG A 283 127.65 -100.48 -46.08
N LYS A 284 126.86 -99.99 -47.05
CA LYS A 284 126.15 -100.83 -48.03
C LYS A 284 127.08 -101.28 -49.16
N THR A 285 128.01 -100.45 -49.61
CA THR A 285 128.99 -100.78 -50.67
C THR A 285 129.98 -101.88 -50.26
N GLU A 286 130.42 -101.93 -49.00
CA GLU A 286 131.32 -103.00 -48.50
C GLU A 286 130.63 -104.37 -48.33
N LYS A 287 129.30 -104.42 -48.18
CA LYS A 287 128.56 -105.68 -48.01
C LYS A 287 128.28 -106.39 -49.33
N VAL A 288 128.17 -105.66 -50.44
CA VAL A 288 127.90 -106.24 -51.78
C VAL A 288 129.11 -107.03 -52.28
N THR A 289 130.32 -106.51 -52.11
CA THR A 289 131.58 -107.17 -52.54
C THR A 289 131.88 -108.46 -51.77
N LYS A 290 131.36 -108.60 -50.54
CA LYS A 290 131.57 -109.78 -49.68
C LYS A 290 130.59 -110.93 -49.94
N ILE A 291 129.48 -110.67 -50.64
CA ILE A 291 128.46 -111.67 -51.00
C ILE A 291 128.79 -112.30 -52.37
N GLU A 292 129.30 -111.53 -53.33
CA GLU A 292 129.71 -112.05 -54.64
C GLU A 292 130.86 -113.07 -54.53
N SER A 293 131.83 -112.85 -53.63
CA SER A 293 132.95 -113.79 -53.44
C SER A 293 132.52 -115.14 -52.86
N LYS A 294 131.43 -115.20 -52.10
CA LYS A 294 130.93 -116.43 -51.44
C LYS A 294 129.99 -117.25 -52.32
N LEU A 295 129.24 -116.59 -53.20
CA LEU A 295 128.35 -117.27 -54.16
C LEU A 295 129.14 -118.07 -55.20
N SER A 296 130.26 -117.53 -55.69
CA SER A 296 131.11 -118.22 -56.69
C SER A 296 131.76 -119.50 -56.12
N THR A 297 132.15 -119.51 -54.83
CA THR A 297 132.73 -120.70 -54.19
C THR A 297 131.70 -121.79 -53.91
N ALA A 298 130.43 -121.43 -53.70
CA ALA A 298 129.34 -122.38 -53.46
C ALA A 298 128.88 -123.10 -54.74
N GLU A 299 128.93 -122.44 -55.90
CA GLU A 299 128.49 -123.02 -57.17
C GLU A 299 129.43 -124.13 -57.67
N GLN A 300 130.76 -123.95 -57.61
CA GLN A 300 131.67 -124.97 -58.13
C GLN A 300 131.73 -126.26 -57.29
N ASN A 301 131.46 -126.19 -55.99
CA ASN A 301 131.40 -127.39 -55.14
C ASN A 301 130.15 -128.23 -55.42
N ARG A 302 129.05 -127.59 -55.86
CA ARG A 302 127.80 -128.26 -56.25
C ARG A 302 127.93 -128.98 -57.59
N GLU A 303 128.72 -128.45 -58.51
CA GLU A 303 129.07 -129.09 -59.79
C GLU A 303 129.84 -130.42 -59.59
N LYS A 304 130.82 -130.42 -58.69
CA LYS A 304 131.64 -131.62 -58.38
C LYS A 304 130.85 -132.73 -57.70
N GLU A 305 129.79 -132.39 -56.95
CA GLU A 305 128.93 -133.38 -56.29
C GLU A 305 127.94 -134.04 -57.27
N MET A 306 127.44 -133.28 -58.26
CA MET A 306 126.59 -133.81 -59.33
C MET A 306 127.31 -134.85 -60.21
N GLN A 307 128.59 -134.64 -60.52
CA GLN A 307 129.38 -135.59 -61.31
C GLN A 307 129.58 -136.94 -60.60
N ARG A 308 129.75 -136.95 -59.27
CA ARG A 308 129.91 -138.21 -58.48
C ARG A 308 128.61 -139.00 -58.32
N LYS A 309 127.46 -138.33 -58.26
CA LYS A 309 126.16 -139.00 -58.14
C LYS A 309 125.72 -139.66 -59.46
N LEU A 310 126.09 -139.10 -60.61
CA LEU A 310 125.83 -139.72 -61.92
C LEU A 310 126.65 -141.01 -62.15
N GLU A 311 127.86 -141.10 -61.61
CA GLU A 311 128.71 -142.30 -61.69
C GLU A 311 128.18 -143.48 -60.85
N THR A 312 127.44 -143.19 -59.78
CA THR A 312 127.02 -144.20 -58.80
C THR A 312 125.68 -144.87 -59.17
N ILE A 313 124.79 -144.18 -59.89
CA ILE A 313 123.45 -144.70 -60.18
C ILE A 313 123.43 -145.67 -61.38
N LYS A 314 124.30 -145.51 -62.39
CA LYS A 314 124.26 -146.42 -63.56
C LYS A 314 124.91 -147.79 -63.35
N LYS A 315 125.50 -148.08 -62.19
CA LYS A 315 126.16 -149.37 -61.95
C LYS A 315 125.23 -150.49 -61.49
N ASN A 316 124.07 -150.20 -60.90
CA ASN A 316 123.37 -151.20 -60.07
C ASN A 316 121.87 -151.40 -60.35
N VAL A 317 121.44 -151.48 -61.62
CA VAL A 317 120.19 -152.19 -61.94
C VAL A 317 120.39 -153.08 -63.17
N ARG A 318 121.05 -154.21 -62.95
CA ARG A 318 120.92 -155.47 -63.70
C ARG A 318 120.68 -156.55 -62.65
N ILE A 319 119.73 -157.45 -62.93
CA ILE A 319 119.16 -158.52 -62.08
C ILE A 319 117.92 -158.05 -61.27
N SER A 320 116.78 -157.92 -61.96
CA SER A 320 115.82 -159.02 -62.16
C SER A 320 115.41 -159.06 -63.63
#